data_AF-A0A7R9UW24-F1
#
_entry.id   AF-A0A7R9UW24-F1
#
_cell.length_a   1.000
_cell.length_b   1.000
_cell.length_c   1.000
_cell.angle_alpha   90.00
_cell.angle_beta   90.00
_cell.angle_gamma   90.00
#
_symmetry.space_group_name_H-M   'P 1'
#
loop_
_entity.id
_entity.type
_entity.pdbx_description
1 polymer ?
#
loop_
_entity_poly.entity_id
_entity_poly.type
_entity_poly.pdbx_seq_one_letter_code
_entity_poly.pdbx_strand_id
1 'polypeptide(L)'
;YTAVLFLGATIQSLAIGQYFQRGYILSLRARAGIGQAVYRKALSLSYEAKARFGVGAIVSFMQIDAAKLGDAFPYLHLIWSAWVQVVLATAMLWAQVGPAGLAGVLVLTLLMPLNTKVAKMQMSLTKRTMAARDRRVKFTNEVVSGMRILKFFAWEPSFAQAVGRLRDAELAEVRRNAILGAFSTFLWGATPLFVT
;
A
#
# COMPACT_ATOMS: atom_id res chain seq x y z
N TYR A 1 -9.78 -15.34 -36.51
CA TYR A 1 -9.99 -14.48 -35.33
C TYR A 1 -9.45 -15.09 -34.04
N THR A 2 -9.78 -16.35 -33.69
CA THR A 2 -9.26 -17.03 -32.48
C THR A 2 -7.74 -17.12 -32.42
N ALA A 3 -7.08 -17.49 -33.52
CA ALA A 3 -5.62 -17.54 -33.59
C ALA A 3 -4.96 -16.16 -33.39
N VAL A 4 -5.56 -15.09 -33.92
CA VAL A 4 -5.05 -13.72 -33.77
C VAL A 4 -5.20 -13.24 -32.32
N LEU A 5 -6.34 -13.53 -31.68
CA LEU A 5 -6.55 -13.23 -30.26
C LEU A 5 -5.57 -14.00 -29.37
N PHE A 6 -5.37 -15.29 -29.65
CA PHE A 6 -4.42 -16.13 -28.93
C PHE A 6 -2.99 -15.59 -29.06
N LEU A 7 -2.50 -15.37 -30.29
CA LEU A 7 -1.17 -14.83 -30.54
C LEU A 7 -0.99 -13.45 -29.93
N GLY A 8 -1.99 -12.58 -30.03
CA GLY A 8 -1.98 -11.25 -29.40
C GLY A 8 -1.82 -11.34 -27.88
N ALA A 9 -2.61 -12.19 -27.22
CA ALA A 9 -2.54 -12.39 -25.77
C ALA A 9 -1.19 -13.01 -25.33
N THR A 10 -0.65 -13.96 -26.10
CA THR A 10 0.67 -14.57 -25.83
C THR A 10 1.78 -13.53 -25.95
N ILE A 11 1.79 -12.75 -27.03
CA ILE A 11 2.79 -11.69 -27.25
C ILE A 11 2.70 -10.64 -26.13
N GLN A 12 1.50 -10.23 -25.76
CA GLN A 12 1.28 -9.29 -24.66
C GLN A 12 1.84 -9.82 -23.34
N SER A 13 1.53 -11.08 -22.99
CA SER A 13 2.01 -11.72 -21.76
C SER A 13 3.53 -11.79 -21.72
N LEU A 14 4.16 -12.21 -22.83
CA LEU A 14 5.62 -12.25 -22.95
C LEU A 14 6.26 -10.86 -22.85
N ALA A 15 5.70 -9.86 -23.52
CA ALA A 15 6.20 -8.50 -23.47
C ALA A 15 6.14 -7.91 -22.05
N ILE A 16 5.04 -8.13 -21.33
CA ILE A 16 4.88 -7.70 -19.93
C ILE A 16 5.89 -8.42 -19.04
N GLY A 17 6.05 -9.74 -19.20
CA GLY A 17 7.03 -10.52 -18.44
C GLY A 17 8.46 -10.01 -18.65
N GLN A 18 8.86 -9.78 -19.90
CA GLN A 18 10.18 -9.24 -20.24
C GLN A 18 10.39 -7.81 -19.71
N TYR A 19 9.36 -6.97 -19.77
CA TYR A 19 9.38 -5.63 -19.20
C TYR A 19 9.69 -5.67 -17.70
N PHE A 20 8.93 -6.47 -16.93
CA PHE A 20 9.13 -6.57 -15.49
C PHE A 20 10.48 -7.19 -15.15
N GLN A 21 10.90 -8.25 -15.84
CA GLN A 21 12.20 -8.86 -15.62
C GLN A 21 13.35 -7.87 -15.80
N ARG A 22 13.34 -7.08 -16.90
CA ARG A 22 14.33 -6.03 -17.13
C ARG A 22 14.25 -4.92 -16.08
N GLY A 23 13.03 -4.51 -15.70
CA GLY A 23 12.80 -3.54 -14.63
C GLY A 23 13.38 -3.98 -13.29
N TYR A 24 13.21 -5.25 -12.91
CA TYR A 24 13.77 -5.81 -11.69
C TYR A 24 15.30 -5.94 -11.74
N ILE A 25 15.88 -6.30 -12.89
CA ILE A 25 17.35 -6.28 -13.05
C ILE A 25 17.89 -4.85 -12.89
N LEU A 26 17.22 -3.85 -13.48
CA LEU A 26 17.58 -2.45 -13.30
C LEU A 26 17.45 -2.01 -11.85
N SER A 27 16.36 -2.42 -11.16
CA SER A 27 16.15 -2.18 -9.73
C SER A 27 17.34 -2.70 -8.91
N LEU A 28 17.75 -3.95 -9.11
CA LEU A 28 18.88 -4.55 -8.40
C LEU A 28 20.20 -3.79 -8.64
N ARG A 29 20.48 -3.42 -9.90
CA ARG A 29 21.66 -2.63 -10.26
C ARG A 29 21.63 -1.23 -9.63
N ALA A 30 20.47 -0.58 -9.63
CA ALA A 30 20.31 0.74 -9.02
C ALA A 30 20.54 0.70 -7.52
N ARG A 31 19.97 -0.29 -6.81
CA ARG A 31 20.20 -0.49 -5.36
C ARG A 31 21.69 -0.64 -5.05
N ALA A 32 22.38 -1.50 -5.79
CA ALA A 32 23.81 -1.71 -5.62
C ALA A 32 24.62 -0.43 -5.92
N GLY A 33 24.31 0.27 -7.01
CA GLY A 33 24.99 1.51 -7.41
C GLY A 33 24.79 2.65 -6.41
N ILE A 34 23.56 2.84 -5.92
CA ILE A 34 23.23 3.85 -4.89
C ILE A 34 23.93 3.50 -3.58
N GLY A 35 23.85 2.24 -3.13
CA GLY A 35 24.53 1.77 -1.92
C GLY A 35 26.04 2.01 -2.01
N GLN A 36 26.66 1.67 -3.14
CA GLN A 36 28.09 1.91 -3.37
C GLN A 36 28.43 3.42 -3.39
N ALA A 37 27.58 4.26 -4.00
CA ALA A 37 27.78 5.70 -4.01
C ALA A 37 27.71 6.30 -2.60
N VAL A 38 26.74 5.86 -1.79
CA VAL A 38 26.61 6.24 -0.38
C VAL A 38 27.82 5.77 0.42
N TYR A 39 28.27 4.53 0.22
CA TYR A 39 29.45 3.98 0.89
C TYR A 39 30.72 4.78 0.57
N ARG A 40 30.98 5.05 -0.72
CA ARG A 40 32.13 5.88 -1.15
C ARG A 40 32.05 7.29 -0.58
N LYS A 41 30.85 7.89 -0.55
CA LYS A 41 30.67 9.21 0.06
C LYS A 41 30.92 9.16 1.56
N ALA A 42 30.43 8.13 2.25
CA ALA A 42 30.66 7.95 3.67
C ALA A 42 32.15 7.87 4.01
N LEU A 43 32.97 7.18 3.21
CA LEU A 43 34.42 7.11 3.46
C LEU A 43 35.13 8.47 3.34
N SER A 44 34.66 9.34 2.45
CA SER A 44 35.25 10.68 2.20
C SER A 44 34.68 11.81 3.06
N LEU A 45 33.69 11.54 3.92
CA LEU A 45 33.13 12.56 4.82
C LEU A 45 34.10 12.89 5.97
N SER A 46 34.15 14.17 6.33
CA SER A 46 34.84 14.65 7.54
C SER A 46 34.20 14.07 8.81
N TYR A 47 34.95 14.09 9.91
CA TYR A 47 34.47 13.60 11.21
C TYR A 47 33.20 14.34 11.66
N GLU A 48 33.17 15.67 11.55
CA GLU A 48 32.02 16.49 11.92
C GLU A 48 30.77 16.15 11.07
N ALA A 49 30.94 15.95 9.76
CA ALA A 49 29.84 15.57 8.89
C ALA A 49 29.34 14.14 9.19
N LYS A 50 30.23 13.19 9.50
CA LYS A 50 29.84 11.84 9.95
C LYS A 50 29.09 11.88 11.27
N ALA A 51 29.53 12.70 12.23
CA ALA A 51 28.89 12.86 13.53
C ALA A 51 27.48 13.44 13.39
N ARG A 52 27.26 14.35 12.44
CA ARG A 52 25.93 14.94 12.16
C ARG A 52 24.89 13.91 11.73
N PHE A 53 25.25 12.94 10.89
CA PHE A 53 24.31 11.91 10.42
C PHE A 53 24.28 10.68 11.34
N GLY A 54 25.41 10.32 11.96
CA GLY A 54 25.58 9.08 12.70
C GLY A 54 25.72 7.85 11.79
N VAL A 55 26.44 6.83 12.27
CA VAL A 55 26.71 5.61 11.50
C VAL A 55 25.42 4.87 11.12
N GLY A 56 24.44 4.85 12.02
CA GLY A 56 23.15 4.19 11.77
C GLY A 56 22.37 4.79 10.60
N ALA A 57 22.35 6.12 10.46
CA ALA A 57 21.67 6.77 9.34
C ALA A 57 22.37 6.49 8.01
N ILE A 58 23.70 6.48 7.98
CA ILE A 58 24.49 6.15 6.78
C ILE A 58 24.21 4.71 6.32
N VAL A 59 24.14 3.76 7.25
CA VAL A 59 23.77 2.37 6.94
C VAL A 59 22.33 2.28 6.43
N SER A 60 21.40 3.04 7.02
CA SER A 60 20.02 3.13 6.52
C SER A 60 19.95 3.67 5.08
N PHE A 61 20.70 4.73 4.77
CA PHE A 61 20.78 5.27 3.41
C PHE A 61 21.31 4.24 2.41
N MET A 62 22.34 3.50 2.81
CA MET A 62 22.99 2.49 1.97
C MET A 62 22.09 1.27 1.71
N GLN A 63 21.26 0.86 2.68
CA GLN A 63 20.48 -0.37 2.59
C GLN A 63 18.98 -0.14 2.41
N ILE A 64 18.35 0.58 3.34
CA ILE A 64 16.88 0.74 3.37
C ILE A 64 16.44 1.71 2.29
N ASP A 65 17.05 2.89 2.20
CA ASP A 65 16.57 3.92 1.28
C ASP A 65 17.02 3.64 -0.16
N ALA A 66 18.21 3.07 -0.35
CA ALA A 66 18.63 2.53 -1.64
C ALA A 66 17.66 1.45 -2.16
N ALA A 67 17.21 0.53 -1.29
CA ALA A 67 16.22 -0.50 -1.64
C ALA A 67 14.90 0.12 -2.10
N LYS A 68 14.34 1.04 -1.31
CA LYS A 68 13.09 1.75 -1.62
C LYS A 68 13.16 2.52 -2.95
N LEU A 69 14.27 3.19 -3.22
CA LEU A 69 14.43 3.91 -4.49
C LEU A 69 14.58 2.93 -5.66
N GLY A 70 15.27 1.82 -5.44
CA GLY A 70 15.33 0.68 -6.35
C GLY A 70 13.95 0.13 -6.70
N ASP A 71 13.04 0.02 -5.73
CA ASP A 71 11.69 -0.51 -5.93
C ASP A 71 10.83 0.30 -6.89
N ALA A 72 11.18 1.57 -7.13
CA ALA A 72 10.43 2.42 -8.06
C ALA A 72 10.74 2.08 -9.54
N PHE A 73 11.94 1.58 -9.85
CA PHE A 73 12.39 1.42 -11.24
C PHE A 73 11.49 0.55 -12.14
N PRO A 74 10.96 -0.61 -11.69
CA PRO A 74 10.04 -1.41 -12.50
C PRO A 74 8.72 -0.70 -12.85
N TYR A 75 8.39 0.40 -12.17
CA TYR A 75 7.09 1.09 -12.30
C TYR A 75 7.20 2.48 -12.92
N LEU A 76 8.41 2.99 -13.19
CA LEU A 76 8.60 4.34 -13.74
C LEU A 76 7.85 4.54 -15.06
N HIS A 77 7.89 3.55 -15.96
CA HIS A 77 7.20 3.67 -17.25
C HIS A 77 5.68 3.56 -17.15
N LEU A 78 5.15 3.04 -16.03
CA LEU A 78 3.71 2.95 -15.82
C LEU A 78 3.06 4.35 -15.74
N ILE A 79 3.80 5.34 -15.25
CA ILE A 79 3.29 6.71 -15.06
C ILE A 79 2.83 7.32 -16.39
N TRP A 80 3.68 7.31 -17.42
CA TRP A 80 3.31 7.84 -18.74
C TRP A 80 2.48 6.85 -19.55
N SER A 81 2.73 5.54 -19.40
CA SER A 81 1.97 4.51 -20.11
C SER A 81 0.48 4.54 -19.74
N ALA A 82 0.14 4.82 -18.48
CA ALA A 82 -1.24 4.97 -18.03
C ALA A 82 -1.98 6.08 -18.80
N TRP A 83 -1.35 7.23 -19.02
CA TRP A 83 -1.95 8.32 -19.80
C TRP A 83 -2.20 7.92 -21.25
N VAL A 84 -1.22 7.25 -21.87
CA VAL A 84 -1.37 6.74 -23.25
C VAL A 84 -2.52 5.74 -23.33
N GLN A 85 -2.64 4.83 -22.37
CA GLN A 85 -3.74 3.86 -22.31
C GLN A 85 -5.10 4.53 -22.18
N VAL A 86 -5.24 5.55 -21.33
CA VAL A 86 -6.50 6.30 -21.16
C VAL A 86 -6.90 7.01 -22.44
N VAL A 87 -5.96 7.69 -23.10
CA VAL A 87 -6.22 8.39 -24.37
C VAL A 87 -6.64 7.41 -25.46
N LEU A 88 -5.90 6.31 -25.62
CA LEU A 88 -6.20 5.32 -26.65
C LEU A 88 -7.56 4.63 -26.41
N ALA A 89 -7.83 4.23 -25.15
CA ALA A 89 -9.11 3.62 -24.79
C ALA A 89 -10.28 4.58 -25.04
N THR A 90 -10.13 5.87 -24.69
CA THR A 90 -11.15 6.90 -24.93
C THR A 90 -11.39 7.12 -26.43
N ALA A 91 -10.32 7.15 -27.24
CA ALA A 91 -10.43 7.27 -28.69
C ALA A 91 -11.15 6.07 -29.32
N MET A 92 -10.85 4.84 -28.87
CA MET A 92 -11.53 3.62 -29.33
C MET A 92 -13.01 3.61 -28.92
N LEU A 93 -13.33 4.03 -27.70
CA LEU A 93 -14.72 4.16 -27.22
C LEU A 93 -15.50 5.18 -28.06
N TRP A 94 -14.91 6.33 -28.35
CA TRP A 94 -15.52 7.34 -29.23
C TRP A 94 -15.79 6.78 -30.63
N ALA A 95 -14.87 5.99 -31.19
CA ALA A 95 -15.05 5.41 -32.52
C ALA A 95 -16.17 4.36 -32.58
N GLN A 96 -16.43 3.61 -31.49
CA GLN A 96 -17.45 2.57 -31.47
C GLN A 96 -18.84 3.07 -31.03
N VAL A 97 -18.90 3.97 -30.05
CA VAL A 97 -20.15 4.35 -29.35
C VAL A 97 -20.43 5.86 -29.45
N GLY A 98 -19.50 6.64 -30.02
CA GLY A 98 -19.66 8.08 -30.18
C GLY A 98 -19.65 8.86 -28.85
N PRO A 99 -20.33 10.02 -28.78
CA PRO A 99 -20.34 10.88 -27.60
C PRO A 99 -20.86 10.22 -26.32
N ALA A 100 -21.76 9.22 -26.45
CA ALA A 100 -22.28 8.47 -25.29
C ALA A 100 -21.17 7.74 -24.52
N GLY A 101 -20.10 7.29 -25.20
CA GLY A 101 -18.95 6.64 -24.55
C GLY A 101 -18.17 7.56 -23.61
N LEU A 102 -18.22 8.88 -23.82
CA LEU A 102 -17.55 9.85 -22.93
C LEU A 102 -18.22 9.97 -21.56
N ALA A 103 -19.53 9.67 -21.46
CA ALA A 103 -20.23 9.64 -20.18
C ALA A 103 -19.62 8.58 -19.25
N GLY A 104 -19.28 7.40 -19.77
CA GLY A 104 -18.61 6.35 -19.01
C GLY A 104 -17.21 6.76 -18.53
N VAL A 105 -16.42 7.42 -19.38
CA VAL A 105 -15.09 7.95 -19.02
C VAL A 105 -15.20 9.02 -17.92
N LEU A 106 -16.21 9.88 -18.00
CA LEU A 106 -16.49 10.90 -16.98
C LEU A 106 -16.84 10.25 -15.64
N VAL A 107 -17.71 9.23 -15.64
CA VAL A 107 -18.08 8.48 -14.42
C VAL A 107 -16.85 7.81 -13.79
N LEU A 108 -16.00 7.14 -14.58
CA LEU A 108 -14.76 6.52 -14.08
C LEU A 108 -13.80 7.57 -13.48
N THR A 109 -13.68 8.73 -14.13
CA THR A 109 -12.84 9.83 -13.65
C THR A 109 -13.36 10.42 -12.34
N LEU A 110 -14.68 10.54 -12.16
CA LEU A 110 -15.32 11.01 -10.92
C LEU A 110 -15.25 9.97 -9.79
N LEU A 111 -15.24 8.68 -10.11
CA LEU A 111 -15.06 7.61 -9.14
C LEU A 111 -13.63 7.57 -8.57
N MET A 112 -12.62 8.01 -9.32
CA MET A 112 -11.22 8.03 -8.86
C MET A 112 -10.98 8.85 -7.57
N PRO A 113 -11.42 10.13 -7.45
CA PRO A 113 -11.27 10.89 -6.21
C PRO A 113 -12.10 10.32 -5.06
N LEU A 114 -13.28 9.74 -5.35
CA LEU A 114 -14.10 9.07 -4.34
C LEU A 114 -13.34 7.87 -3.75
N ASN A 115 -12.79 7.00 -4.61
CA ASN A 115 -11.97 5.87 -4.20
C ASN A 115 -10.75 6.30 -3.38
N THR A 116 -10.10 7.40 -3.78
CA THR A 116 -8.96 7.94 -3.03
C THR A 116 -9.37 8.42 -1.63
N LYS A 117 -10.52 9.09 -1.48
CA LYS A 117 -11.06 9.51 -0.18
C LYS A 117 -11.41 8.31 0.70
N VAL A 118 -12.11 7.32 0.13
CA VAL A 118 -12.48 6.08 0.84
C VAL A 118 -11.22 5.33 1.30
N ALA A 119 -10.22 5.17 0.43
CA ALA A 119 -8.96 4.53 0.78
C ALA A 119 -8.21 5.25 1.91
N LYS A 120 -8.15 6.59 1.88
CA LYS A 120 -7.56 7.39 2.96
C LYS A 120 -8.30 7.20 4.29
N MET A 121 -9.63 7.13 4.25
CA MET A 121 -10.46 6.89 5.43
C MET A 121 -10.25 5.48 5.98
N GLN A 122 -10.21 4.45 5.12
CA GLN A 122 -9.90 3.07 5.50
C GLN A 122 -8.51 2.95 6.13
N MET A 123 -7.51 3.65 5.57
CA MET A 123 -6.16 3.67 6.12
C MET A 123 -6.12 4.33 7.51
N SER A 124 -6.89 5.40 7.73
CA SER A 124 -7.03 6.05 9.03
C SER A 124 -7.68 5.13 10.07
N LEU A 125 -8.77 4.45 9.72
CA LEU A 125 -9.43 3.46 10.59
C LEU A 125 -8.52 2.28 10.90
N THR A 126 -7.78 1.78 9.91
CA THR A 126 -6.80 0.70 10.11
C THR A 126 -5.73 1.12 11.12
N LYS A 127 -5.21 2.35 11.05
CA LYS A 127 -4.26 2.87 12.06
C LYS A 127 -4.87 2.92 13.46
N ARG A 128 -6.14 3.35 13.59
CA ARG A 128 -6.84 3.39 14.89
C ARG A 128 -7.04 1.99 15.46
N THR A 129 -7.43 1.02 14.64
CA THR A 129 -7.54 -0.39 15.02
C THR A 129 -6.21 -0.94 15.53
N MET A 130 -5.11 -0.66 14.82
CA MET A 130 -3.78 -1.09 15.28
C MET A 130 -3.41 -0.47 16.63
N ALA A 131 -3.64 0.84 16.82
CA ALA A 131 -3.37 1.51 18.08
C ALA A 131 -4.24 1.00 19.25
N ALA A 132 -5.50 0.62 19.00
CA ALA A 132 -6.36 0.00 20.00
C ALA A 132 -5.89 -1.42 20.36
N ARG A 133 -5.53 -2.20 19.34
CA ARG A 133 -4.95 -3.54 19.49
C ARG A 133 -3.65 -3.50 20.30
N ASP A 134 -2.74 -2.58 19.99
CA ASP A 134 -1.46 -2.44 20.69
C ASP A 134 -1.66 -2.11 22.17
N ARG A 135 -2.59 -1.21 22.49
CA ARG A 135 -2.98 -0.89 23.87
C ARG A 135 -3.52 -2.12 24.61
N ARG A 136 -4.43 -2.87 23.99
CA ARG A 136 -4.98 -4.10 24.59
C ARG A 136 -3.88 -5.13 24.82
N VAL A 137 -3.06 -5.43 23.82
CA VAL A 137 -1.98 -6.42 23.92
C VAL A 137 -0.97 -6.03 24.98
N LYS A 138 -0.57 -4.75 25.04
CA LYS A 138 0.32 -4.24 26.09
C LYS A 138 -0.27 -4.47 27.48
N PHE A 139 -1.52 -4.05 27.70
CA PHE A 139 -2.18 -4.24 28.99
C PHE A 139 -2.34 -5.72 29.37
N THR A 140 -2.72 -6.57 28.41
CA THR A 140 -2.79 -8.02 28.63
C THR A 140 -1.43 -8.60 29.03
N ASN A 141 -0.34 -8.16 28.41
CA ASN A 141 1.00 -8.61 28.78
C ASN A 141 1.39 -8.18 30.20
N GLU A 142 1.04 -6.96 30.61
CA GLU A 142 1.24 -6.48 31.98
C GLU A 142 0.45 -7.32 33.00
N VAL A 143 -0.81 -7.64 32.70
CA VAL A 143 -1.66 -8.50 33.54
C VAL A 143 -1.09 -9.90 33.68
N VAL A 144 -0.64 -10.51 32.58
CA VAL A 144 -0.06 -11.86 32.58
C VAL A 144 1.27 -11.88 33.35
N SER A 145 2.11 -10.85 33.16
CA SER A 145 3.37 -10.71 33.90
C SER A 145 3.14 -10.56 35.42
N GLY A 146 2.07 -9.86 35.83
CA GLY A 146 1.70 -9.63 37.24
C GLY A 146 0.80 -10.69 37.88
N MET A 147 0.54 -11.83 37.23
CA MET A 147 -0.56 -12.76 37.58
C MET A 147 -0.55 -13.24 39.05
N ARG A 148 0.62 -13.48 39.65
CA ARG A 148 0.71 -13.96 41.06
C ARG A 148 0.10 -12.96 42.05
N ILE A 149 0.32 -11.67 41.84
CA ILE A 149 -0.20 -10.60 42.71
C ILE A 149 -1.72 -10.48 42.53
N LEU A 150 -2.20 -10.54 41.29
CA LEU A 150 -3.63 -10.47 41.00
C LEU A 150 -4.40 -11.61 41.68
N LYS A 151 -3.85 -12.84 41.65
CA LYS A 151 -4.42 -14.00 42.35
C LYS A 151 -4.41 -13.84 43.87
N PHE A 152 -3.33 -13.31 44.43
CA PHE A 152 -3.22 -13.10 45.88
C PHE A 152 -4.34 -12.19 46.42
N PHE A 153 -4.74 -11.17 45.66
CA PHE A 153 -5.79 -10.22 46.03
C PHE A 153 -7.17 -10.54 45.44
N ALA A 154 -7.33 -11.66 44.72
CA ALA A 154 -8.56 -12.03 44.00
C ALA A 154 -9.06 -10.94 43.02
N TRP A 155 -8.14 -10.22 42.36
CA TRP A 155 -8.44 -9.11 41.45
C TRP A 155 -8.68 -9.53 39.99
N GLU A 156 -8.58 -10.81 39.68
CA GLU A 156 -8.70 -11.33 38.30
C GLU A 156 -9.99 -10.89 37.60
N PRO A 157 -11.19 -10.93 38.23
CA PRO A 157 -12.42 -10.50 37.57
C PRO A 157 -12.40 -9.02 37.17
N SER A 158 -11.81 -8.15 38.01
CA SER A 158 -11.71 -6.71 37.75
C SER A 158 -10.79 -6.42 36.57
N PHE A 159 -9.62 -7.06 36.53
CA PHE A 159 -8.68 -6.92 35.41
C PHE A 159 -9.21 -7.57 34.12
N ALA A 160 -9.95 -8.67 34.21
CA ALA A 160 -10.63 -9.27 33.07
C ALA A 160 -11.67 -8.30 32.46
N GLN A 161 -12.46 -7.62 33.29
CA GLN A 161 -13.36 -6.56 32.81
C GLN A 161 -12.60 -5.39 32.17
N ALA A 162 -11.45 -5.00 32.72
CA ALA A 162 -10.61 -3.97 32.12
C ALA A 162 -10.10 -4.35 30.72
N VAL A 163 -9.65 -5.61 30.53
CA VAL A 163 -9.31 -6.16 29.21
C VAL A 163 -10.53 -6.17 28.29
N GLY A 164 -11.71 -6.55 28.80
CA GLY A 164 -12.97 -6.54 28.08
C GLY A 164 -13.31 -5.16 27.50
N ARG A 165 -13.22 -4.10 28.33
CA ARG A 165 -13.45 -2.72 27.87
C ARG A 165 -12.49 -2.29 26.75
N LEU A 166 -11.21 -2.69 26.83
CA LEU A 166 -10.23 -2.43 25.76
C LEU A 166 -10.57 -3.21 24.49
N ARG A 167 -11.09 -4.43 24.62
CA ARG A 167 -11.56 -5.25 23.49
C ARG A 167 -12.78 -4.64 22.82
N ASP A 168 -13.73 -4.12 23.58
CA ASP A 168 -14.91 -3.44 23.01
C ASP A 168 -14.53 -2.20 22.21
N ALA A 169 -13.57 -1.40 22.73
CA ALA A 169 -13.04 -0.25 22.01
C ALA A 169 -12.31 -0.64 20.71
N GLU A 170 -11.52 -1.73 20.73
CA GLU A 170 -10.89 -2.28 19.53
C GLU A 170 -11.95 -2.75 18.51
N LEU A 171 -12.96 -3.51 18.97
CA LEU A 171 -14.02 -4.03 18.11
C LEU A 171 -14.87 -2.93 17.48
N ALA A 172 -15.08 -1.80 18.16
CA ALA A 172 -15.77 -0.66 17.58
C ALA A 172 -15.04 -0.09 16.36
N GLU A 173 -13.71 0.03 16.42
CA GLU A 173 -12.89 0.49 15.29
C GLU A 173 -12.81 -0.58 14.18
N VAL A 174 -12.70 -1.86 14.53
CA VAL A 174 -12.79 -2.97 13.58
C VAL A 174 -14.12 -2.95 12.83
N ARG A 175 -15.24 -2.76 13.53
CA ARG A 175 -16.58 -2.70 12.93
C ARG A 175 -16.71 -1.53 11.97
N ARG A 176 -16.22 -0.34 12.34
CA ARG A 176 -16.19 0.83 11.45
C ARG A 176 -15.41 0.55 10.18
N ASN A 177 -14.22 -0.06 10.30
CA ASN A 177 -13.38 -0.43 9.17
C ASN A 177 -14.05 -1.50 8.27
N ALA A 178 -14.75 -2.45 8.87
CA ALA A 178 -15.47 -3.50 8.15
C ALA A 178 -16.67 -2.95 7.37
N ILE A 179 -17.46 -2.06 7.97
CA ILE A 179 -18.60 -1.41 7.30
C ILE A 179 -18.12 -0.57 6.11
N LEU A 180 -17.06 0.22 6.31
CA LEU A 180 -16.48 1.01 5.22
C LEU A 180 -15.90 0.12 4.11
N GLY A 181 -15.24 -0.99 4.49
CA GLY A 181 -14.75 -1.99 3.55
C GLY A 181 -15.88 -2.61 2.73
N ALA A 182 -16.98 -3.02 3.37
CA ALA A 182 -18.16 -3.58 2.69
C ALA A 182 -18.78 -2.58 1.71
N PHE A 183 -18.92 -1.31 2.12
CA PHE A 183 -19.41 -0.25 1.25
C PHE A 183 -18.48 -0.02 0.05
N SER A 184 -17.17 -0.03 0.26
CA SER A 184 -16.20 0.08 -0.83
C SER A 184 -16.32 -1.09 -1.80
N THR A 185 -16.39 -2.34 -1.31
CA THR A 185 -16.55 -3.53 -2.15
C THR A 185 -17.83 -3.48 -2.97
N PHE A 186 -18.93 -3.01 -2.38
CA PHE A 186 -20.20 -2.80 -3.08
C PHE A 186 -20.05 -1.78 -4.22
N LEU A 187 -19.44 -0.61 -3.97
CA LEU A 187 -19.20 0.40 -5.01
C LEU A 187 -18.37 -0.16 -6.17
N TRP A 188 -17.33 -0.94 -5.89
CA TRP A 188 -16.51 -1.57 -6.93
C TRP A 188 -17.31 -2.60 -7.75
N GLY A 189 -18.07 -3.47 -7.08
CA GLY A 189 -18.92 -4.46 -7.75
C GLY A 189 -20.04 -3.82 -8.59
N ALA A 190 -20.55 -2.67 -8.17
CA ALA A 190 -21.60 -1.93 -8.88
C ALA A 190 -21.07 -1.01 -9.99
N THR A 191 -19.76 -0.77 -10.07
CA THR A 191 -19.17 0.15 -11.07
C THR A 191 -19.59 -0.15 -12.51
N PRO A 192 -19.65 -1.42 -12.98
CA PRO A 192 -20.11 -1.72 -14.34
C PRO A 192 -21.54 -1.26 -14.61
N LEU A 193 -22.44 -1.33 -13.62
CA LEU A 193 -23.86 -0.92 -13.76
C LEU A 193 -24.04 0.59 -13.95
N PHE A 194 -23.07 1.39 -13.54
CA PHE A 194 -23.09 2.85 -13.74
C PHE A 194 -22.45 3.27 -15.08
N VAL A 195 -21.73 2.36 -15.74
CA VAL A 195 -20.94 2.64 -16.95
C VAL A 195 -21.60 2.07 -18.21
N THR A 196 -22.43 1.02 -18.08
CA THR A 196 -23.36 0.55 -19.13
C THR A 196 -24.70 1.26 -19.07
#